data_AF-A0AAV5M1Q1-F1
#
_entry.id   AF-A0AAV5M1Q1-F1
#
_cell.length_a   1.000
_cell.length_b   1.000
_cell.length_c   1.000
_cell.angle_alpha   90.00
_cell.angle_beta   90.00
_cell.angle_gamma   90.00
#
_symmetry.space_group_name_H-M   'P 1'
#
loop_
_entity.id
_entity.type
_entity.pdbx_description
1 polymer ?
#
loop_
_entity_poly.entity_id
_entity_poly.type
_entity_poly.pdbx_seq_one_letter_code
_entity_poly.pdbx_strand_id
1 'polypeptide(L)'
;MASSSSPSSSSSSSCLLCTALILVLSSLVAPHVAAAPLPFHPRDVLPLLPRQVSWPILDSLNSPDDLLPTFVGAASARNSTVKWKGACFYENSAWMEFHNKSGGEFGGGTLHIKVNKAHSWTCMDLYVFATPYRVTWDYYFLSRDHTLEIKQWEGKAEYEYVKNKGVSIFLMQAGMIGTLQALWDVFPLFTNTGWGENSNIEFLKKHMGASFEPRPQPWVTNISVDDIHSGDFLAISKIRGRWGGFETLEKWVSGAYAGHTAVCLKDSEGKLWVGESGHENEQGEDVIAILPWDEWWDFELHKDDSNPHIALLPLHPDVRAKFNETAAWEYALSMAGKPYGYHNMIFSWIDTKDGNYPPPLDAHLVASVMTVWNKIQPDYAANMWNEALNKRLGTEV
;
A
#
# COMPACT_ATOMS: atom_id res chain seq x y z
N MET A 1 -30.06 42.81 -49.02
CA MET A 1 -30.42 43.85 -48.03
C MET A 1 -29.88 43.41 -46.68
N ALA A 2 -29.30 44.37 -45.96
CA ALA A 2 -28.88 44.35 -44.55
C ALA A 2 -27.76 43.37 -44.15
N SER A 3 -26.59 43.99 -44.03
CA SER A 3 -25.38 43.62 -43.30
C SER A 3 -25.61 43.40 -41.81
N SER A 4 -24.86 42.47 -41.20
CA SER A 4 -24.43 42.58 -39.81
C SER A 4 -22.95 42.19 -39.68
N SER A 5 -22.25 43.05 -38.96
CA SER A 5 -20.80 43.24 -38.91
C SER A 5 -20.09 42.29 -37.95
N SER A 6 -18.93 41.80 -38.37
CA SER A 6 -17.94 41.13 -37.53
C SER A 6 -17.32 42.11 -36.52
N PRO A 7 -17.09 41.73 -35.25
CA PRO A 7 -16.12 42.41 -34.40
C PRO A 7 -14.75 41.74 -34.50
N SER A 8 -13.75 42.59 -34.75
CA SER A 8 -12.32 42.36 -34.79
C SER A 8 -11.76 41.66 -33.54
N SER A 9 -11.06 40.54 -33.73
CA SER A 9 -10.37 39.74 -32.71
C SER A 9 -8.91 40.17 -32.43
N SER A 10 -8.56 41.44 -32.57
CA SER A 10 -7.15 41.87 -32.56
C SER A 10 -6.63 42.46 -31.23
N SER A 11 -7.45 42.65 -30.19
CA SER A 11 -6.99 43.32 -28.95
C SER A 11 -6.49 42.38 -27.84
N SER A 12 -6.91 41.10 -27.79
CA SER A 12 -6.56 40.19 -26.68
C SER A 12 -5.15 39.58 -26.81
N SER A 13 -4.69 39.29 -28.03
CA SER A 13 -3.34 38.72 -28.25
C SER A 13 -2.22 39.72 -27.94
N SER A 14 -2.41 41.01 -28.20
CA SER A 14 -1.38 42.04 -27.92
C SER A 14 -1.20 42.28 -26.43
N CYS A 15 -2.26 42.14 -25.61
CA CYS A 15 -2.16 42.23 -24.15
C CYS A 15 -1.41 41.04 -23.55
N LEU A 16 -1.65 39.82 -24.04
CA LEU A 16 -0.98 38.60 -23.57
C LEU A 16 0.50 38.57 -23.95
N LEU A 17 0.85 39.05 -25.14
CA LEU A 17 2.24 39.20 -25.57
C LEU A 17 2.97 40.28 -24.76
N CYS A 18 2.31 41.39 -24.43
CA CYS A 18 2.90 42.43 -23.59
C CYS A 18 3.11 41.96 -22.13
N THR A 19 2.16 41.22 -21.54
CA THR A 19 2.34 40.68 -20.19
C THR A 19 3.42 39.60 -20.13
N ALA A 20 3.52 38.74 -21.15
CA ALA A 20 4.60 37.77 -21.27
C ALA A 20 5.98 38.45 -21.44
N LEU A 21 6.06 39.50 -22.26
CA LEU A 21 7.31 40.26 -22.43
C LEU A 21 7.74 40.98 -21.14
N ILE A 22 6.79 41.54 -20.39
CA ILE A 22 7.06 42.21 -19.11
C ILE A 22 7.55 41.19 -18.05
N LEU A 23 6.96 39.98 -18.02
CA LEU A 23 7.41 38.90 -17.13
C LEU A 23 8.82 38.41 -17.48
N VAL A 24 9.14 38.26 -18.77
CA VAL A 24 10.48 37.85 -19.24
C VAL A 24 11.53 38.96 -19.06
N LEU A 25 11.16 40.23 -19.25
CA LEU A 25 12.06 41.36 -18.99
C LEU A 25 12.27 41.57 -17.48
N SER A 26 11.27 41.26 -16.64
CA SER A 26 11.40 41.31 -15.18
C SER A 26 12.31 40.21 -14.61
N SER A 27 12.42 39.06 -15.28
CA SER A 27 13.35 37.99 -14.89
C SER A 27 14.79 38.22 -15.38
N LEU A 28 15.00 39.11 -16.36
CA LEU A 28 16.32 39.45 -16.91
C LEU A 28 17.00 40.64 -16.23
N VAL A 29 16.30 41.45 -15.43
CA VAL A 29 16.81 42.72 -14.88
C VAL A 29 17.00 42.73 -13.35
N ALA A 30 16.75 41.62 -12.63
CA ALA A 30 16.95 41.58 -11.18
C ALA A 30 18.13 40.70 -10.76
N PRO A 31 19.35 41.25 -10.56
CA PRO A 31 20.34 40.60 -9.73
C PRO A 31 19.91 40.76 -8.26
N HIS A 32 19.68 39.64 -7.57
CA HIS A 32 19.57 39.54 -6.11
C HIS A 32 18.46 40.38 -5.43
N VAL A 33 17.20 40.12 -5.77
CA VAL A 33 16.13 40.33 -4.77
C VAL A 33 15.99 39.02 -4.02
N ALA A 34 16.45 38.98 -2.77
CA ALA A 34 16.13 37.88 -1.86
C ALA A 34 14.60 37.77 -1.81
N ALA A 35 14.05 36.65 -2.28
CA ALA A 35 12.63 36.37 -2.22
C ALA A 35 12.19 36.56 -0.75
N ALA A 36 11.29 37.50 -0.51
CA ALA A 36 10.68 37.64 0.81
C ALA A 36 10.07 36.28 1.19
N PRO A 37 10.30 35.77 2.41
CA PRO A 37 9.74 34.49 2.82
C PRO A 37 8.22 34.61 2.75
N LEU A 38 7.60 33.91 1.78
CA LEU A 38 6.16 33.82 1.70
C LEU A 38 5.67 33.14 3.00
N PRO A 39 4.55 33.60 3.59
CA PRO A 39 4.02 32.98 4.81
C PRO A 39 3.52 31.54 4.58
N PHE A 40 3.33 31.17 3.32
CA PHE A 40 2.95 29.84 2.86
C PHE A 40 4.02 29.28 1.92
N HIS A 41 4.25 27.97 1.97
CA HIS A 41 5.05 27.32 0.95
C HIS A 41 4.14 27.04 -0.26
N PRO A 42 4.63 27.14 -1.51
CA PRO A 42 3.82 26.87 -2.70
C PRO A 42 3.10 25.51 -2.65
N ARG A 43 3.75 24.49 -2.07
CA ARG A 43 3.13 23.16 -1.87
C ARG A 43 1.92 23.15 -0.94
N ASP A 44 1.84 24.06 0.02
CA ASP A 44 0.73 24.09 0.99
C ASP A 44 -0.54 24.70 0.37
N VAL A 45 -0.37 25.50 -0.69
CA VAL A 45 -1.47 26.12 -1.43
C VAL A 45 -1.93 25.24 -2.57
N LEU A 46 -1.08 24.30 -3.05
CA LEU A 46 -1.45 23.39 -4.14
C LEU A 46 -2.81 22.73 -3.92
N PRO A 47 -3.15 22.15 -2.76
CA PRO A 47 -4.46 21.53 -2.59
C PRO A 47 -5.64 22.50 -2.60
N LEU A 48 -5.40 23.80 -2.39
CA LEU A 48 -6.43 24.85 -2.45
C LEU A 48 -6.66 25.36 -3.88
N LEU A 49 -5.78 25.02 -4.83
CA LEU A 49 -5.92 25.37 -6.24
C LEU A 49 -6.86 24.38 -6.96
N PRO A 50 -7.51 24.82 -8.06
CA PRO A 50 -8.34 23.95 -8.89
C PRO A 50 -7.61 22.67 -9.27
N ARG A 51 -8.33 21.53 -9.20
CA ARG A 51 -7.73 20.20 -9.39
C ARG A 51 -6.92 20.09 -10.68
N GLN A 52 -7.38 20.70 -11.77
CA GLN A 52 -6.71 20.68 -13.08
C GLN A 52 -5.30 21.27 -13.05
N VAL A 53 -4.99 22.13 -12.08
CA VAL A 53 -3.68 22.77 -11.91
C VAL A 53 -2.88 22.09 -10.80
N SER A 54 -3.53 21.75 -9.70
CA SER A 54 -2.84 21.20 -8.52
C SER A 54 -2.53 19.72 -8.62
N TRP A 55 -3.42 18.92 -9.22
CA TRP A 55 -3.25 17.46 -9.28
C TRP A 55 -1.98 17.03 -10.01
N PRO A 56 -1.68 17.52 -11.23
CA PRO A 56 -0.46 17.10 -11.93
C PRO A 56 0.83 17.41 -11.14
N ILE A 57 0.81 18.51 -10.37
CA ILE A 57 1.95 18.94 -9.56
C ILE A 57 2.02 18.08 -8.30
N LEU A 58 0.91 17.87 -7.59
CA LEU A 58 0.86 17.02 -6.40
C LEU A 58 1.24 15.56 -6.71
N ASP A 59 0.76 15.02 -7.84
CA ASP A 59 1.10 13.69 -8.33
C ASP A 59 2.59 13.51 -8.63
N SER A 60 3.25 14.58 -9.09
CA SER A 60 4.69 14.59 -9.33
C SER A 60 5.53 14.75 -8.05
N LEU A 61 4.92 15.27 -6.98
CA LEU A 61 5.59 15.62 -5.74
C LEU A 61 5.48 14.55 -4.66
N ASN A 62 4.43 13.74 -4.69
CA ASN A 62 4.16 12.68 -3.72
C ASN A 62 4.10 11.32 -4.43
N SER A 63 4.84 10.33 -3.93
CA SER A 63 4.61 8.93 -4.31
C SER A 63 3.55 8.32 -3.39
N PRO A 64 2.77 7.33 -3.85
CA PRO A 64 1.96 6.52 -2.95
C PRO A 64 2.68 5.85 -1.77
N ASP A 65 4.00 5.81 -1.77
CA ASP A 65 4.80 5.45 -0.61
C ASP A 65 4.64 6.51 0.50
N ASP A 66 4.59 7.81 0.16
CA ASP A 66 4.39 8.93 1.10
C ASP A 66 3.04 8.89 1.85
N LEU A 67 2.14 7.98 1.44
CA LEU A 67 0.84 7.72 2.05
C LEU A 67 0.95 6.82 3.29
N LEU A 68 2.03 6.03 3.37
CA LEU A 68 2.27 5.14 4.49
C LEU A 68 3.02 5.88 5.61
N PRO A 69 2.67 5.61 6.88
CA PRO A 69 3.35 6.24 8.01
C PRO A 69 4.84 5.86 8.02
N THR A 70 5.74 6.83 7.88
CA THR A 70 7.18 6.56 7.96
C THR A 70 7.60 6.49 9.43
N PHE A 71 8.29 5.43 9.85
CA PHE A 71 8.84 5.37 11.21
C PHE A 71 9.96 6.41 11.38
N VAL A 72 9.81 7.29 12.38
CA VAL A 72 10.79 8.36 12.68
C VAL A 72 11.56 8.11 13.98
N GLY A 73 11.13 7.13 14.77
CA GLY A 73 11.84 6.64 15.95
C GLY A 73 10.92 6.25 17.10
N ALA A 74 11.50 5.85 18.23
CA ALA A 74 10.76 5.37 19.39
C ALA A 74 11.21 6.03 20.70
N ALA A 75 10.27 6.59 21.46
CA ALA A 75 10.55 7.29 22.72
C ALA A 75 10.38 6.35 23.93
N SER A 76 11.46 6.11 24.68
CA SER A 76 11.52 5.16 25.81
C SER A 76 12.12 5.77 27.09
N ALA A 77 12.17 4.98 28.17
CA ALA A 77 12.72 5.39 29.46
C ALA A 77 14.26 5.43 29.54
N ARG A 78 14.98 4.65 28.71
CA ARG A 78 16.41 4.32 28.92
C ARG A 78 17.43 5.26 28.23
N ASN A 79 17.06 6.47 27.83
CA ASN A 79 17.71 7.34 26.81
C ASN A 79 17.23 6.99 25.38
N SER A 80 17.08 7.90 24.44
CA SER A 80 17.51 9.29 24.30
C SER A 80 16.36 10.05 23.64
N THR A 81 16.30 11.37 23.84
CA THR A 81 15.45 12.24 23.02
C THR A 81 15.64 11.88 21.55
N VAL A 82 14.61 11.30 20.93
CA VAL A 82 14.61 10.97 19.51
C VAL A 82 14.55 12.27 18.75
N LYS A 83 15.27 12.39 17.64
CA LYS A 83 15.22 13.56 16.77
C LYS A 83 14.99 13.13 15.34
N TRP A 84 14.18 13.89 14.62
CA TRP A 84 13.92 13.64 13.21
C TRP A 84 13.63 14.96 12.49
N LYS A 85 13.62 14.88 11.16
CA LYS A 85 13.14 15.94 10.27
C LYS A 85 11.73 15.56 9.82
N GLY A 86 10.75 16.40 10.11
CA GLY A 86 9.38 16.24 9.64
C GLY A 86 9.15 16.83 8.25
N ALA A 87 7.92 16.70 7.76
CA ALA A 87 7.49 17.28 6.50
C ALA A 87 7.31 18.80 6.65
N CYS A 88 6.62 19.21 7.73
CA CYS A 88 6.39 20.59 8.12
C CYS A 88 7.52 21.14 9.00
N PHE A 89 7.91 20.42 10.06
CA PHE A 89 8.88 20.90 11.04
C PHE A 89 10.22 20.22 10.85
N TYR A 90 11.29 20.98 10.67
CA TYR A 90 12.60 20.39 10.35
C TYR A 90 13.44 20.01 11.57
N GLU A 91 13.09 20.50 12.75
CA GLU A 91 13.79 20.17 14.00
C GLU A 91 12.82 19.63 15.02
N ASN A 92 12.60 18.32 14.96
CA ASN A 92 11.68 17.64 15.85
C ASN A 92 12.41 16.80 16.87
N SER A 93 11.79 16.66 18.02
CA SER A 93 12.28 15.75 19.05
C SER A 93 11.18 15.20 19.94
N ALA A 94 11.39 14.00 20.48
CA ALA A 94 10.45 13.39 21.41
C ALA A 94 11.14 12.64 22.54
N TRP A 95 10.53 12.63 23.72
CA TRP A 95 10.96 11.83 24.86
C TRP A 95 9.76 11.38 25.68
N MET A 96 9.93 10.28 26.41
CA MET A 96 8.89 9.70 27.25
C MET A 96 9.16 10.01 28.72
N GLU A 97 8.14 10.48 29.42
CA GLU A 97 8.13 10.64 30.87
C GLU A 97 7.13 9.64 31.48
N PHE A 98 7.58 8.81 32.42
CA PHE A 98 6.69 7.86 33.10
C PHE A 98 6.19 8.45 34.41
N HIS A 99 4.93 8.20 34.74
CA HIS A 99 4.33 8.71 35.98
C HIS A 99 3.24 7.79 36.51
N ASN A 100 2.96 7.85 37.80
CA ASN A 100 1.84 7.11 38.42
C ASN A 100 0.73 8.02 38.93
N LYS A 101 0.24 8.94 38.09
CA LYS A 101 -0.86 9.85 38.43
C LYS A 101 -2.19 9.12 38.67
N SER A 102 -2.40 7.97 38.04
CA SER A 102 -3.62 7.15 38.13
C SER A 102 -3.67 6.23 39.35
N GLY A 103 -2.56 6.04 40.07
CA GLY A 103 -2.48 5.16 41.25
C GLY A 103 -2.52 3.66 40.93
N GLY A 104 -2.45 3.27 39.65
CA GLY A 104 -2.41 1.87 39.22
C GLY A 104 -1.02 1.24 39.41
N GLU A 105 -0.96 -0.09 39.36
CA GLU A 105 0.30 -0.86 39.55
C GLU A 105 1.42 -0.42 38.60
N PHE A 106 1.09 -0.13 37.33
CA PHE A 106 2.06 0.25 36.30
C PHE A 106 2.03 1.75 35.95
N GLY A 107 1.08 2.52 36.49
CA GLY A 107 0.91 3.94 36.14
C GLY A 107 0.67 4.18 34.63
N GLY A 108 1.12 5.33 34.16
CA GLY A 108 1.02 5.82 32.77
C GLY A 108 2.28 6.57 32.35
N GLY A 109 2.17 7.42 31.33
CA GLY A 109 3.26 8.27 30.88
C GLY A 109 2.82 9.42 29.98
N THR A 110 3.66 10.43 29.89
CA THR A 110 3.52 11.58 28.99
C THR A 110 4.57 11.48 27.90
N LEU A 111 4.14 11.35 26.65
CA LEU A 111 5.02 11.50 25.50
C LEU A 111 5.10 12.99 25.16
N HIS A 112 6.29 13.56 25.33
CA HIS A 112 6.57 14.95 24.97
C HIS A 112 7.10 15.00 23.55
N ILE A 113 6.55 15.90 22.74
CA ILE A 113 6.92 16.09 21.34
C ILE A 113 7.15 17.57 21.10
N LYS A 114 8.38 17.90 20.74
CA LYS A 114 8.78 19.26 20.43
C LYS A 114 9.01 19.37 18.93
N VAL A 115 8.23 20.21 18.28
CA VAL A 115 8.36 20.49 16.85
C VAL A 115 8.83 21.93 16.65
N ASN A 116 9.82 22.12 15.78
CA ASN A 116 10.43 23.44 15.56
C ASN A 116 10.85 23.65 14.10
N LYS A 117 11.07 24.91 13.74
CA LYS A 117 11.44 25.37 12.39
C LYS A 117 10.46 24.87 11.32
N ALA A 118 9.21 25.31 11.46
CA ALA A 118 8.20 25.12 10.42
C ALA A 118 8.66 25.79 9.12
N HIS A 119 8.57 25.09 7.98
CA HIS A 119 8.91 25.68 6.69
C HIS A 119 7.85 26.66 6.16
N SER A 120 6.64 26.65 6.73
CA SER A 120 5.59 27.63 6.46
C SER A 120 4.64 27.77 7.65
N TRP A 121 3.75 28.77 7.61
CA TRP A 121 2.75 28.98 8.67
C TRP A 121 1.49 28.13 8.48
N THR A 122 1.34 27.51 7.32
CA THR A 122 0.17 26.72 6.93
C THR A 122 0.43 25.23 6.87
N CYS A 123 1.68 24.79 7.02
CA CYS A 123 2.02 23.38 7.03
C CYS A 123 1.58 22.70 8.32
N MET A 124 1.42 21.38 8.25
CA MET A 124 1.01 20.55 9.38
C MET A 124 1.62 19.16 9.24
N ASP A 125 2.16 18.63 10.33
CA ASP A 125 2.54 17.22 10.42
C ASP A 125 1.41 16.42 11.09
N LEU A 126 1.16 15.23 10.57
CA LEU A 126 0.27 14.23 11.17
C LEU A 126 1.10 13.05 11.64
N TYR A 127 0.97 12.68 12.91
CA TYR A 127 1.71 11.60 13.55
C TYR A 127 0.80 10.47 13.99
N VAL A 128 1.28 9.24 13.85
CA VAL A 128 0.71 8.03 14.45
C VAL A 128 1.65 7.54 15.53
N PHE A 129 1.11 7.23 16.71
CA PHE A 129 1.84 6.71 17.85
C PHE A 129 1.33 5.31 18.17
N ALA A 130 2.24 4.34 18.21
CA ALA A 130 1.86 2.95 18.37
C ALA A 130 2.71 2.21 19.41
N THR A 131 2.05 1.29 20.09
CA THR A 131 2.65 0.16 20.83
C THR A 131 1.98 -1.12 20.33
N PRO A 132 2.48 -2.31 20.68
CA PRO A 132 1.78 -3.58 20.42
C PRO A 132 0.42 -3.71 21.11
N TYR A 133 -0.01 -2.69 21.86
CA TYR A 133 -1.23 -2.69 22.67
C TYR A 133 -2.18 -1.55 22.28
N ARG A 134 -1.68 -0.46 21.69
CA ARG A 134 -2.53 0.67 21.30
C ARG A 134 -1.99 1.45 20.11
N VAL A 135 -2.90 2.11 19.42
CA VAL A 135 -2.60 3.10 18.39
C VAL A 135 -3.41 4.36 18.64
N THR A 136 -2.76 5.51 18.53
CA THR A 136 -3.37 6.84 18.57
C THR A 136 -2.68 7.74 17.56
N TRP A 137 -3.25 8.89 17.29
CA TRP A 137 -2.71 9.85 16.34
C TRP A 137 -2.91 11.27 16.85
N ASP A 138 -2.09 12.19 16.36
CA ASP A 138 -2.19 13.62 16.67
C ASP A 138 -1.60 14.45 15.53
N TYR A 139 -1.93 15.74 15.47
CA TYR A 139 -1.44 16.65 14.44
C TYR A 139 -0.87 17.92 15.02
N TYR A 140 0.18 18.44 14.39
CA TYR A 140 0.88 19.64 14.85
C TYR A 140 0.93 20.69 13.76
N PHE A 141 0.43 21.89 14.08
CA PHE A 141 0.41 23.06 13.20
C PHE A 141 1.22 24.25 13.78
N LEU A 142 1.57 24.19 15.08
CA LEU A 142 2.37 25.21 15.75
C LEU A 142 3.72 24.65 16.20
N SER A 143 4.75 25.45 15.98
CA SER A 143 6.10 25.24 16.49
C SER A 143 6.13 25.45 18.00
N ARG A 144 5.84 24.40 18.76
CA ARG A 144 5.81 24.41 20.23
C ARG A 144 6.05 23.01 20.78
N ASP A 145 6.10 22.93 22.10
CA ASP A 145 6.10 21.68 22.84
C ASP A 145 4.64 21.19 22.95
N HIS A 146 4.42 19.94 22.57
CA HIS A 146 3.14 19.23 22.65
C HIS A 146 3.29 17.99 23.53
N THR A 147 2.18 17.47 24.03
CA THR A 147 2.17 16.32 24.93
C THR A 147 1.03 15.38 24.61
N LEU A 148 1.32 14.08 24.55
CA LEU A 148 0.33 13.02 24.47
C LEU A 148 0.31 12.27 25.81
N GLU A 149 -0.80 12.37 26.53
CA GLU A 149 -0.95 11.74 27.86
C GLU A 149 -1.52 10.33 27.75
N ILE A 150 -0.78 9.37 28.28
CA ILE A 150 -1.23 8.00 28.49
C ILE A 150 -1.54 7.84 29.98
N LYS A 151 -2.84 7.90 30.33
CA LYS A 151 -3.30 7.84 31.72
C LYS A 151 -2.88 6.57 32.44
N GLN A 152 -2.95 5.44 31.73
CA GLN A 152 -2.62 4.12 32.27
C GLN A 152 -2.18 3.17 31.15
N TRP A 153 -1.14 2.39 31.42
CA TRP A 153 -0.73 1.26 30.58
C TRP A 153 -1.73 0.10 30.72
N GLU A 154 -1.94 -0.67 29.64
CA GLU A 154 -2.90 -1.78 29.61
C GLU A 154 -2.51 -2.89 30.60
N GLY A 155 -1.21 -3.09 30.81
CA GLY A 155 -0.69 -3.97 31.83
C GLY A 155 0.84 -4.00 31.85
N LYS A 156 1.39 -4.97 32.58
CA LYS A 156 2.84 -5.16 32.74
C LYS A 156 3.57 -5.26 31.40
N ALA A 157 2.96 -5.94 30.43
CA ALA A 157 3.59 -6.23 29.15
C ALA A 157 3.77 -4.97 28.30
N GLU A 158 2.76 -4.10 28.23
CA GLU A 158 2.90 -2.80 27.57
C GLU A 158 3.90 -1.89 28.31
N TYR A 159 3.81 -1.82 29.63
CA TYR A 159 4.72 -1.01 30.44
C TYR A 159 6.19 -1.40 30.21
N GLU A 160 6.51 -2.70 30.29
CA GLU A 160 7.87 -3.18 30.02
C GLU A 160 8.26 -3.02 28.56
N TYR A 161 7.33 -3.16 27.60
CA TYR A 161 7.60 -2.86 26.20
C TYR A 161 8.01 -1.40 26.02
N VAL A 162 7.21 -0.44 26.46
CA VAL A 162 7.49 1.00 26.28
C VAL A 162 8.75 1.41 27.04
N LYS A 163 9.00 0.83 28.21
CA LYS A 163 10.22 1.09 28.98
C LYS A 163 11.49 0.66 28.23
N ASN A 164 11.45 -0.45 27.48
CA ASN A 164 12.62 -1.03 26.84
C ASN A 164 12.73 -0.74 25.33
N LYS A 165 11.60 -0.52 24.64
CA LYS A 165 11.50 -0.32 23.18
C LYS A 165 10.91 1.04 22.80
N GLY A 166 10.12 1.64 23.68
CA GLY A 166 9.50 2.94 23.47
C GLY A 166 8.13 2.88 22.78
N VAL A 167 7.47 4.04 22.71
CA VAL A 167 6.33 4.25 21.81
C VAL A 167 6.87 4.57 20.43
N SER A 168 6.47 3.79 19.42
CA SER A 168 6.83 4.03 18.03
C SER A 168 6.12 5.27 17.51
N ILE A 169 6.87 6.14 16.85
CA ILE A 169 6.39 7.39 16.29
C ILE A 169 6.50 7.28 14.77
N PHE A 170 5.38 7.48 14.08
CA PHE A 170 5.32 7.50 12.64
C PHE A 170 4.83 8.85 12.14
N LEU A 171 5.44 9.34 11.07
CA LEU A 171 5.06 10.57 10.39
C LEU A 171 4.35 10.25 9.08
N MET A 172 3.19 10.86 8.87
CA MET A 172 2.56 10.90 7.55
C MET A 172 3.24 11.97 6.70
N GLN A 173 4.15 11.55 5.80
CA GLN A 173 4.94 12.49 4.98
C GLN A 173 4.05 13.41 4.13
N ALA A 174 2.93 12.89 3.66
CA ALA A 174 1.97 13.65 2.86
C ALA A 174 1.09 14.63 3.69
N GLY A 175 1.13 14.58 5.03
CA GLY A 175 0.26 15.36 5.92
C GLY A 175 -1.24 15.02 5.75
N MET A 176 -2.14 15.69 6.49
CA MET A 176 -3.58 15.34 6.48
C MET A 176 -4.24 15.45 5.10
N ILE A 177 -3.86 16.44 4.30
CA ILE A 177 -4.45 16.64 2.96
C ILE A 177 -3.95 15.55 2.00
N GLY A 178 -2.66 15.21 2.06
CA GLY A 178 -2.11 14.09 1.31
C GLY A 178 -2.68 12.75 1.77
N THR A 179 -2.94 12.55 3.06
CA THR A 179 -3.65 11.36 3.57
C THR A 179 -5.10 11.26 3.05
N LEU A 180 -5.82 12.38 2.92
CA LEU A 180 -7.17 12.36 2.32
C LEU A 180 -7.13 12.10 0.81
N GLN A 181 -6.10 12.58 0.11
CA GLN A 181 -5.84 12.26 -1.29
C GLN A 181 -5.46 10.78 -1.46
N ALA A 182 -4.66 10.23 -0.56
CA ALA A 182 -4.30 8.81 -0.52
C ALA A 182 -5.52 7.89 -0.51
N LEU A 183 -6.48 8.20 0.34
CA LEU A 183 -7.74 7.47 0.42
C LEU A 183 -8.52 7.57 -0.89
N TRP A 184 -8.40 8.70 -1.61
CA TRP A 184 -8.99 8.87 -2.93
C TRP A 184 -8.25 8.12 -4.05
N ASP A 185 -6.97 7.80 -3.89
CA ASP A 185 -6.18 7.02 -4.87
C ASP A 185 -6.27 5.51 -4.65
N VAL A 186 -6.48 5.08 -3.39
CA VAL A 186 -6.59 3.67 -3.01
C VAL A 186 -8.03 3.15 -3.09
N PHE A 187 -9.02 3.93 -2.65
CA PHE A 187 -10.43 3.55 -2.75
C PHE A 187 -10.91 3.12 -4.16
N PRO A 188 -10.51 3.79 -5.25
CA PRO A 188 -10.91 3.43 -6.61
C PRO A 188 -10.42 2.04 -7.01
N LEU A 189 -9.27 1.60 -6.50
CA LEU A 189 -8.63 0.32 -6.86
C LEU A 189 -9.56 -0.87 -6.67
N PHE A 190 -10.45 -0.79 -5.68
CA PHE A 190 -11.38 -1.86 -5.32
C PHE A 190 -12.72 -1.78 -6.06
N THR A 191 -12.92 -0.80 -6.94
CA THR A 191 -14.18 -0.63 -7.66
C THR A 191 -14.17 -1.39 -8.98
N ASN A 192 -15.25 -2.10 -9.31
CA ASN A 192 -15.38 -2.78 -10.61
C ASN A 192 -15.94 -1.82 -11.67
N THR A 193 -15.19 -0.78 -11.98
CA THR A 193 -15.54 0.24 -12.98
C THR A 193 -14.36 0.54 -13.88
N GLY A 194 -14.58 1.15 -15.05
CA GLY A 194 -13.48 1.61 -15.89
C GLY A 194 -12.58 2.65 -15.19
N TRP A 195 -13.10 3.36 -14.18
CA TRP A 195 -12.29 4.22 -13.32
C TRP A 195 -11.38 3.40 -12.39
N GLY A 196 -11.90 2.35 -11.77
CA GLY A 196 -11.12 1.44 -10.94
C GLY A 196 -10.04 0.70 -11.73
N GLU A 197 -10.37 0.19 -12.90
CA GLU A 197 -9.41 -0.45 -13.82
C GLU A 197 -8.25 0.49 -14.18
N ASN A 198 -8.57 1.71 -14.63
CA ASN A 198 -7.55 2.72 -14.93
C ASN A 198 -6.73 3.12 -13.71
N SER A 199 -7.35 3.17 -12.53
CA SER A 199 -6.63 3.50 -11.28
C SER A 199 -5.63 2.40 -10.91
N ASN A 200 -5.98 1.12 -11.08
CA ASN A 200 -5.04 0.01 -10.89
C ASN A 200 -3.87 0.09 -11.88
N ILE A 201 -4.13 0.35 -13.17
CA ILE A 201 -3.07 0.49 -14.19
C ILE A 201 -2.14 1.67 -13.86
N GLU A 202 -2.69 2.84 -13.54
CA GLU A 202 -1.88 4.02 -13.20
C GLU A 202 -1.11 3.82 -11.89
N PHE A 203 -1.68 3.12 -10.91
CA PHE A 203 -0.96 2.72 -9.70
C PHE A 203 0.25 1.85 -10.04
N LEU A 204 0.06 0.74 -10.77
CA LEU A 204 1.16 -0.16 -11.14
C LEU A 204 2.22 0.56 -12.00
N LYS A 205 1.81 1.47 -12.88
CA LYS A 205 2.71 2.29 -13.68
C LYS A 205 3.51 3.27 -12.83
N LYS A 206 2.88 3.96 -11.88
CA LYS A 206 3.52 4.93 -11.00
C LYS A 206 4.49 4.25 -10.02
N HIS A 207 4.10 3.10 -9.46
CA HIS A 207 4.83 2.44 -8.37
C HIS A 207 5.82 1.38 -8.81
N MET A 208 5.53 0.68 -9.91
CA MET A 208 6.39 -0.40 -10.39
C MET A 208 7.07 -0.04 -11.71
N GLY A 209 6.72 1.08 -12.34
CA GLY A 209 7.16 1.39 -13.71
C GLY A 209 6.58 0.40 -14.73
N ALA A 210 5.51 -0.32 -14.38
CA ALA A 210 4.89 -1.33 -15.23
C ALA A 210 4.03 -0.68 -16.33
N SER A 211 4.03 -1.27 -17.53
CA SER A 211 3.15 -0.87 -18.63
C SER A 211 2.21 -2.02 -18.98
N PHE A 212 0.92 -1.73 -18.93
CA PHE A 212 -0.15 -2.66 -19.29
C PHE A 212 -0.79 -2.16 -20.58
N GLU A 213 -0.38 -2.74 -21.71
CA GLU A 213 -0.89 -2.36 -23.02
C GLU A 213 -2.00 -3.31 -23.49
N PRO A 214 -3.08 -2.79 -24.09
CA PRO A 214 -4.11 -3.63 -24.67
C PRO A 214 -3.55 -4.56 -25.75
N ARG A 215 -3.80 -5.86 -25.63
CA ARG A 215 -3.43 -6.85 -26.63
C ARG A 215 -4.33 -6.74 -27.87
N PRO A 216 -3.81 -6.95 -29.10
CA PRO A 216 -4.67 -7.10 -30.27
C PRO A 216 -5.59 -8.32 -30.13
N GLN A 217 -6.80 -8.21 -30.69
CA GLN A 217 -7.75 -9.33 -30.70
C GLN A 217 -7.34 -10.42 -31.70
N PRO A 218 -7.68 -11.70 -31.44
CA PRO A 218 -8.46 -12.19 -30.30
C PRO A 218 -7.66 -12.24 -29.00
N TRP A 219 -8.32 -11.93 -27.87
CA TRP A 219 -7.67 -11.94 -26.55
C TRP A 219 -7.47 -13.35 -25.98
N VAL A 220 -8.22 -14.32 -26.48
CA VAL A 220 -8.10 -15.73 -26.09
C VAL A 220 -7.33 -16.46 -27.19
N THR A 221 -6.28 -17.18 -26.77
CA THR A 221 -5.59 -18.14 -27.65
C THR A 221 -6.29 -19.48 -27.53
N ASN A 222 -6.57 -20.14 -28.66
CA ASN A 222 -7.15 -21.47 -28.63
C ASN A 222 -6.06 -22.47 -28.18
N ILE A 223 -6.15 -22.93 -26.93
CA ILE A 223 -5.24 -23.91 -26.34
C ILE A 223 -6.01 -25.21 -26.21
N SER A 224 -5.46 -26.31 -26.73
CA SER A 224 -6.02 -27.63 -26.48
C SER A 224 -5.64 -28.09 -25.08
N VAL A 225 -6.59 -28.71 -24.37
CA VAL A 225 -6.32 -29.39 -23.08
C VAL A 225 -5.26 -30.50 -23.25
N ASP A 226 -5.13 -31.06 -24.44
CA ASP A 226 -4.10 -32.05 -24.77
C ASP A 226 -2.68 -31.46 -24.68
N ASP A 227 -2.52 -30.17 -24.97
CA ASP A 227 -1.23 -29.46 -24.96
C ASP A 227 -0.80 -29.04 -23.54
N ILE A 228 -1.71 -29.11 -22.57
CA ILE A 228 -1.46 -28.79 -21.17
C ILE A 228 -0.99 -30.05 -20.42
N HIS A 229 0.03 -29.91 -19.58
CA HIS A 229 0.65 -31.02 -18.88
C HIS A 229 0.68 -30.78 -17.37
N SER A 230 0.78 -31.87 -16.61
CA SER A 230 0.97 -31.80 -15.15
C SER A 230 2.20 -30.97 -14.81
N GLY A 231 2.01 -30.02 -13.89
CA GLY A 231 3.02 -29.07 -13.45
C GLY A 231 3.08 -27.78 -14.27
N ASP A 232 2.33 -27.66 -15.38
CA ASP A 232 2.20 -26.37 -16.08
C ASP A 232 1.55 -25.34 -15.16
N PHE A 233 2.01 -24.10 -15.29
CA PHE A 233 1.70 -23.02 -14.35
C PHE A 233 0.75 -22.01 -14.98
N LEU A 234 -0.25 -21.56 -14.22
CA LEU A 234 -1.18 -20.51 -14.61
C LEU A 234 -0.85 -19.25 -13.79
N ALA A 235 -0.40 -18.20 -14.47
CA ALA A 235 -0.20 -16.89 -13.87
C ALA A 235 -1.45 -16.04 -14.08
N ILE A 236 -2.08 -15.58 -13.02
CA ILE A 236 -3.37 -14.89 -13.06
C ILE A 236 -3.17 -13.46 -12.55
N SER A 237 -3.70 -12.49 -13.30
CA SER A 237 -3.53 -11.08 -13.02
C SER A 237 -4.85 -10.31 -13.20
N LYS A 238 -5.45 -9.95 -12.07
CA LYS A 238 -6.67 -9.16 -11.94
C LYS A 238 -6.32 -7.68 -11.72
N ILE A 239 -7.07 -6.79 -12.37
CA ILE A 239 -6.90 -5.33 -12.23
C ILE A 239 -8.24 -4.59 -12.07
N ARG A 240 -9.32 -5.34 -11.78
CA ARG A 240 -10.68 -4.80 -11.63
C ARG A 240 -11.35 -5.34 -10.37
N GLY A 241 -12.25 -4.53 -9.81
CA GLY A 241 -13.06 -4.93 -8.67
C GLY A 241 -12.24 -5.16 -7.40
N ARG A 242 -12.89 -5.77 -6.40
CA ARG A 242 -12.29 -5.99 -5.08
C ARG A 242 -10.97 -6.76 -5.19
N TRP A 243 -10.99 -7.89 -5.92
CA TRP A 243 -9.82 -8.75 -6.07
C TRP A 243 -8.71 -8.13 -6.91
N GLY A 244 -9.04 -7.37 -7.97
CA GLY A 244 -8.03 -6.62 -8.71
C GLY A 244 -7.33 -5.53 -7.90
N GLY A 245 -8.05 -4.89 -6.97
CA GLY A 245 -7.45 -3.95 -6.02
C GLY A 245 -6.47 -4.63 -5.06
N PHE A 246 -6.84 -5.79 -4.50
CA PHE A 246 -5.94 -6.59 -3.67
C PHE A 246 -4.71 -7.04 -4.45
N GLU A 247 -4.90 -7.66 -5.61
CA GLU A 247 -3.80 -8.12 -6.43
C GLU A 247 -2.87 -6.98 -6.90
N THR A 248 -3.40 -5.77 -7.10
CA THR A 248 -2.57 -4.60 -7.44
C THR A 248 -1.62 -4.23 -6.31
N LEU A 249 -2.10 -4.28 -5.07
CA LEU A 249 -1.24 -4.08 -3.89
C LEU A 249 -0.26 -5.25 -3.73
N GLU A 250 -0.69 -6.49 -3.95
CA GLU A 250 0.18 -7.68 -3.93
C GLU A 250 1.31 -7.61 -4.96
N LYS A 251 1.00 -7.21 -6.20
CA LYS A 251 1.98 -7.00 -7.28
C LYS A 251 3.02 -5.96 -6.88
N TRP A 252 2.57 -4.86 -6.27
CA TRP A 252 3.48 -3.82 -5.79
C TRP A 252 4.41 -4.31 -4.68
N VAL A 253 3.89 -4.97 -3.64
CA VAL A 253 4.72 -5.42 -2.52
C VAL A 253 5.61 -6.60 -2.86
N SER A 254 5.20 -7.47 -3.80
CA SER A 254 6.00 -8.64 -4.23
C SER A 254 6.93 -8.35 -5.41
N GLY A 255 6.68 -7.28 -6.16
CA GLY A 255 7.34 -7.01 -7.44
C GLY A 255 6.87 -7.91 -8.59
N ALA A 256 5.83 -8.73 -8.39
CA ALA A 256 5.29 -9.64 -9.41
C ALA A 256 4.27 -8.96 -10.33
N TYR A 257 3.99 -9.58 -11.48
CA TYR A 257 2.95 -9.11 -12.42
C TYR A 257 1.64 -9.93 -12.32
N ALA A 258 1.71 -11.09 -11.67
CA ALA A 258 0.56 -11.91 -11.31
C ALA A 258 0.27 -11.72 -9.82
N GLY A 259 -1.01 -11.64 -9.45
CA GLY A 259 -1.43 -11.62 -8.04
C GLY A 259 -1.88 -13.01 -7.57
N HIS A 260 -2.30 -13.87 -8.49
CA HIS A 260 -2.75 -15.22 -8.18
C HIS A 260 -2.09 -16.25 -9.09
N THR A 261 -1.99 -17.49 -8.60
CA THR A 261 -1.31 -18.56 -9.32
C THR A 261 -2.02 -19.88 -9.11
N ALA A 262 -2.07 -20.71 -10.16
CA ALA A 262 -2.60 -22.05 -10.09
C ALA A 262 -1.69 -23.04 -10.83
N VAL A 263 -1.87 -24.34 -10.56
CA VAL A 263 -1.10 -25.41 -11.20
C VAL A 263 -2.03 -26.40 -11.89
N CYS A 264 -1.64 -26.83 -13.09
CA CYS A 264 -2.33 -27.86 -13.86
C CYS A 264 -1.89 -29.26 -13.44
N LEU A 265 -2.83 -30.19 -13.30
CA LEU A 265 -2.59 -31.60 -13.00
C LEU A 265 -3.48 -32.49 -13.88
N LYS A 266 -2.89 -33.50 -14.54
CA LYS A 266 -3.64 -34.55 -15.24
C LYS A 266 -3.80 -35.76 -14.35
N ASP A 267 -5.00 -36.33 -14.28
CA ASP A 267 -5.21 -37.59 -13.58
C ASP A 267 -4.78 -38.80 -14.44
N SER A 268 -4.92 -40.01 -13.89
CA SER A 268 -4.58 -41.25 -14.58
C SER A 268 -5.42 -41.54 -15.83
N GLU A 269 -6.57 -40.87 -15.99
CA GLU A 269 -7.43 -40.94 -17.17
C GLU A 269 -7.10 -39.86 -18.20
N GLY A 270 -6.16 -38.96 -17.88
CA GLY A 270 -5.74 -37.84 -18.71
C GLY A 270 -6.63 -36.60 -18.59
N LYS A 271 -7.61 -36.57 -17.68
CA LYS A 271 -8.44 -35.38 -17.45
C LYS A 271 -7.63 -34.32 -16.74
N LEU A 272 -7.86 -33.06 -17.12
CA LEU A 272 -7.13 -31.92 -16.59
C LEU A 272 -7.87 -31.29 -15.39
N TRP A 273 -7.08 -30.97 -14.37
CA TRP A 273 -7.49 -30.36 -13.13
C TRP A 273 -6.62 -29.14 -12.84
N VAL A 274 -7.17 -28.19 -12.10
CA VAL A 274 -6.48 -26.98 -11.64
C VAL A 274 -6.44 -26.99 -10.12
N GLY A 275 -5.24 -26.98 -9.55
CA GLY A 275 -5.01 -26.80 -8.12
C GLY A 275 -4.72 -25.35 -7.80
N GLU A 276 -5.48 -24.75 -6.90
CA GLU A 276 -5.28 -23.37 -6.45
C GLU A 276 -5.65 -23.17 -4.97
N SER A 277 -5.20 -22.05 -4.41
CA SER A 277 -5.59 -21.59 -3.07
C SER A 277 -6.31 -20.26 -3.20
N GLY A 278 -7.55 -20.15 -2.74
CA GLY A 278 -8.36 -18.92 -2.85
C GLY A 278 -9.71 -19.14 -3.52
N HIS A 279 -10.14 -20.39 -3.65
CA HIS A 279 -11.46 -20.72 -4.14
C HIS A 279 -12.47 -20.62 -2.99
N GLU A 280 -13.55 -19.88 -3.20
CA GLU A 280 -14.63 -19.73 -2.21
C GLU A 280 -15.50 -20.99 -2.21
N ASN A 281 -15.60 -21.67 -1.07
CA ASN A 281 -16.48 -22.83 -0.91
C ASN A 281 -17.96 -22.41 -0.72
N GLU A 282 -18.87 -23.38 -0.63
CA GLU A 282 -20.31 -23.12 -0.42
C GLU A 282 -20.62 -22.35 0.88
N GLN A 283 -19.69 -22.31 1.84
CA GLN A 283 -19.80 -21.60 3.10
C GLN A 283 -19.26 -20.17 3.03
N GLY A 284 -18.71 -19.76 1.89
CA GLY A 284 -18.10 -18.44 1.70
C GLY A 284 -16.66 -18.35 2.23
N GLU A 285 -15.98 -19.48 2.42
CA GLU A 285 -14.62 -19.55 2.93
C GLU A 285 -13.61 -19.80 1.81
N ASP A 286 -12.50 -19.06 1.82
CA ASP A 286 -11.39 -19.30 0.88
C ASP A 286 -10.61 -20.55 1.26
N VAL A 287 -10.58 -21.54 0.36
CA VAL A 287 -9.91 -22.84 0.57
C VAL A 287 -8.93 -23.17 -0.54
N ILE A 288 -8.12 -24.22 -0.29
CA ILE A 288 -7.34 -24.90 -1.31
C ILE A 288 -8.25 -25.89 -2.04
N ALA A 289 -8.41 -25.71 -3.35
CA ALA A 289 -9.30 -26.51 -4.18
C ALA A 289 -8.55 -27.19 -5.32
N ILE A 290 -9.11 -28.31 -5.77
CA ILE A 290 -8.72 -29.00 -7.01
C ILE A 290 -9.98 -29.09 -7.86
N LEU A 291 -10.02 -28.35 -8.96
CA LEU A 291 -11.20 -28.16 -9.77
C LEU A 291 -11.00 -28.80 -11.14
N PRO A 292 -12.04 -29.43 -11.74
CA PRO A 292 -11.99 -29.82 -13.14
C PRO A 292 -11.68 -28.59 -14.01
N TRP A 293 -10.83 -28.75 -15.03
CA TRP A 293 -10.46 -27.66 -15.93
C TRP A 293 -11.68 -26.91 -16.50
N ASP A 294 -12.70 -27.64 -16.95
CA ASP A 294 -13.87 -27.03 -17.58
C ASP A 294 -14.67 -26.18 -16.58
N GLU A 295 -14.73 -26.58 -15.31
CA GLU A 295 -15.39 -25.82 -14.25
C GLU A 295 -14.60 -24.55 -13.90
N TRP A 296 -13.29 -24.70 -13.71
CA TRP A 296 -12.40 -23.57 -13.42
C TRP A 296 -12.40 -22.56 -14.58
N TRP A 297 -12.26 -23.03 -15.82
CA TRP A 297 -12.22 -22.18 -17.01
C TRP A 297 -13.58 -21.49 -17.28
N ASP A 298 -14.71 -22.18 -17.08
CA ASP A 298 -16.05 -21.56 -17.15
C ASP A 298 -16.20 -20.44 -16.13
N PHE A 299 -15.72 -20.65 -14.90
CA PHE A 299 -15.73 -19.62 -13.88
C PHE A 299 -14.90 -18.40 -14.29
N GLU A 300 -13.64 -18.59 -14.66
CA GLU A 300 -12.74 -17.50 -15.05
C GLU A 300 -13.24 -16.72 -16.27
N LEU A 301 -13.88 -17.40 -17.23
CA LEU A 301 -14.35 -16.78 -18.47
C LEU A 301 -15.71 -16.08 -18.32
N HIS A 302 -16.57 -16.56 -17.42
CA HIS A 302 -17.98 -16.13 -17.39
C HIS A 302 -18.48 -15.61 -16.04
N LYS A 303 -17.79 -15.91 -14.93
CA LYS A 303 -18.24 -15.59 -13.57
C LYS A 303 -17.28 -14.69 -12.81
N ASP A 304 -15.99 -14.74 -13.11
CA ASP A 304 -15.02 -13.82 -12.51
C ASP A 304 -15.20 -12.39 -13.06
N ASP A 305 -15.81 -11.53 -12.25
CA ASP A 305 -16.12 -10.15 -12.61
C ASP A 305 -14.89 -9.23 -12.63
N SER A 306 -13.75 -9.71 -12.14
CA SER A 306 -12.46 -9.02 -12.24
C SER A 306 -11.83 -9.11 -13.63
N ASN A 307 -12.36 -9.98 -14.51
CA ASN A 307 -11.88 -10.23 -15.88
C ASN A 307 -10.36 -10.47 -15.93
N PRO A 308 -9.87 -11.59 -15.38
CA PRO A 308 -8.46 -11.84 -15.18
C PRO A 308 -7.68 -11.99 -16.48
N HIS A 309 -6.43 -11.53 -16.48
CA HIS A 309 -5.44 -11.96 -17.46
C HIS A 309 -4.81 -13.26 -17.01
N ILE A 310 -4.95 -14.31 -17.83
CA ILE A 310 -4.41 -15.64 -17.54
C ILE A 310 -3.32 -15.95 -18.56
N ALA A 311 -2.12 -16.26 -18.06
CA ALA A 311 -1.00 -16.74 -18.87
C ALA A 311 -0.68 -18.19 -18.50
N LEU A 312 -0.78 -19.08 -19.48
CA LEU A 312 -0.27 -20.45 -19.36
C LEU A 312 1.24 -20.45 -19.59
N LEU A 313 1.98 -20.94 -18.61
CA LEU A 313 3.44 -21.06 -18.63
C LEU A 313 3.81 -22.56 -18.53
N PRO A 314 4.07 -23.22 -19.68
CA PRO A 314 4.48 -24.61 -19.69
C PRO A 314 5.84 -24.81 -19.00
N LEU A 315 6.00 -25.93 -18.30
CA LEU A 315 7.30 -26.30 -17.76
C LEU A 315 8.33 -26.47 -18.88
N HIS A 316 9.53 -25.92 -18.68
CA HIS A 316 10.68 -26.22 -19.53
C HIS A 316 10.90 -27.75 -19.60
N PRO A 317 11.24 -28.32 -20.78
CA PRO A 317 11.38 -29.78 -20.93
C PRO A 317 12.27 -30.45 -19.87
N ASP A 318 13.39 -29.83 -19.50
CA ASP A 318 14.30 -30.36 -18.48
C ASP A 318 13.72 -30.38 -17.05
N VAL A 319 12.80 -29.46 -16.76
CA VAL A 319 12.07 -29.43 -15.47
C VAL A 319 10.93 -30.43 -15.52
N ARG A 320 10.21 -30.49 -16.64
CA ARG A 320 9.12 -31.45 -16.87
C ARG A 320 9.58 -32.89 -16.73
N ALA A 321 10.76 -33.23 -17.27
CA ALA A 321 11.34 -34.57 -17.14
C ALA A 321 11.63 -34.99 -15.69
N LYS A 322 11.70 -34.04 -14.75
CA LYS A 322 11.93 -34.27 -13.32
C LYS A 322 10.64 -34.17 -12.49
N PHE A 323 9.54 -33.74 -13.09
CA PHE A 323 8.28 -33.53 -12.38
C PHE A 323 7.70 -34.88 -11.95
N ASN A 324 7.50 -35.05 -10.64
CA ASN A 324 6.91 -36.26 -10.09
C ASN A 324 5.40 -36.05 -9.93
N GLU A 325 4.65 -36.52 -10.92
CA GLU A 325 3.19 -36.37 -10.99
C GLU A 325 2.47 -37.08 -9.83
N THR A 326 2.92 -38.28 -9.44
CA THR A 326 2.34 -39.00 -8.30
C THR A 326 2.50 -38.20 -7.00
N ALA A 327 3.71 -37.71 -6.73
CA ALA A 327 3.97 -36.90 -5.54
C ALA A 327 3.21 -35.56 -5.57
N ALA A 328 3.05 -34.96 -6.75
CA ALA A 328 2.27 -33.73 -6.90
C ALA A 328 0.79 -33.95 -6.57
N TRP A 329 0.20 -35.06 -7.04
CA TRP A 329 -1.17 -35.44 -6.69
C TRP A 329 -1.35 -35.77 -5.22
N GLU A 330 -0.44 -36.56 -4.64
CA GLU A 330 -0.45 -36.86 -3.19
C GLU A 330 -0.43 -35.58 -2.36
N TYR A 331 0.43 -34.62 -2.74
CA TYR A 331 0.50 -33.32 -2.09
C TYR A 331 -0.79 -32.50 -2.29
N ALA A 332 -1.27 -32.36 -3.51
CA ALA A 332 -2.49 -31.61 -3.81
C ALA A 332 -3.70 -32.13 -3.02
N LEU A 333 -3.91 -33.46 -3.03
CA LEU A 333 -4.99 -34.10 -2.28
C LEU A 333 -4.83 -33.93 -0.77
N SER A 334 -3.59 -33.93 -0.26
CA SER A 334 -3.35 -33.69 1.17
C SER A 334 -3.71 -32.27 1.61
N MET A 335 -3.73 -31.32 0.67
CA MET A 335 -4.01 -29.90 0.92
C MET A 335 -5.45 -29.50 0.57
N ALA A 336 -6.14 -30.27 -0.27
CA ALA A 336 -7.52 -29.99 -0.66
C ALA A 336 -8.44 -29.82 0.56
N GLY A 337 -9.27 -28.76 0.53
CA GLY A 337 -10.19 -28.39 1.60
C GLY A 337 -9.55 -27.71 2.80
N LYS A 338 -8.22 -27.55 2.86
CA LYS A 338 -7.59 -26.74 3.90
C LYS A 338 -7.87 -25.25 3.66
N PRO A 339 -7.87 -24.42 4.73
CA PRO A 339 -8.00 -22.97 4.59
C PRO A 339 -6.94 -22.37 3.65
N TYR A 340 -7.26 -21.22 3.09
CA TYR A 340 -6.35 -20.43 2.27
C TYR A 340 -4.97 -20.25 2.91
N GLY A 341 -3.93 -20.18 2.07
CA GLY A 341 -2.53 -20.12 2.45
C GLY A 341 -2.07 -18.81 3.11
N TYR A 342 -2.85 -18.25 4.04
CA TYR A 342 -2.56 -17.01 4.77
C TYR A 342 -1.16 -16.99 5.39
N HIS A 343 -0.60 -18.15 5.73
CA HIS A 343 0.71 -18.29 6.36
C HIS A 343 1.87 -17.80 5.51
N ASN A 344 1.71 -17.73 4.19
CA ASN A 344 2.76 -17.30 3.28
C ASN A 344 2.53 -15.91 2.70
N MET A 345 1.29 -15.42 2.71
CA MET A 345 0.90 -14.19 2.00
C MET A 345 1.69 -12.98 2.46
N ILE A 346 1.65 -12.63 3.76
CA ILE A 346 2.37 -11.44 4.25
C ILE A 346 3.89 -11.63 4.20
N PHE A 347 4.36 -12.84 4.53
CA PHE A 347 5.78 -13.16 4.58
C PHE A 347 6.45 -13.24 3.20
N SER A 348 5.69 -13.25 2.10
CA SER A 348 6.28 -13.14 0.76
C SER A 348 7.05 -11.83 0.55
N TRP A 349 6.77 -10.79 1.33
CA TRP A 349 7.43 -9.48 1.27
C TRP A 349 7.86 -8.93 2.65
N ILE A 350 7.87 -9.77 3.70
CA ILE A 350 8.44 -9.42 5.04
C ILE A 350 9.29 -10.54 5.68
N ASP A 351 9.66 -11.59 4.92
CA ASP A 351 10.48 -12.73 5.37
C ASP A 351 11.86 -12.41 5.99
N THR A 352 12.36 -11.18 5.91
CA THR A 352 13.63 -10.80 6.53
C THR A 352 13.40 -9.73 7.59
N LYS A 353 14.36 -9.56 8.51
CA LYS A 353 14.24 -8.59 9.59
C LYS A 353 14.07 -7.15 9.08
N ASP A 354 14.71 -6.79 7.97
CA ASP A 354 14.78 -5.43 7.43
C ASP A 354 15.11 -5.34 5.92
N GLY A 355 15.40 -6.47 5.25
CA GLY A 355 15.96 -6.48 3.89
C GLY A 355 14.96 -6.63 2.74
N ASN A 356 13.69 -6.93 3.02
CA ASN A 356 12.69 -7.20 1.97
C ASN A 356 11.38 -6.41 2.11
N TYR A 357 11.33 -5.43 3.02
CA TYR A 357 10.17 -4.54 3.09
C TYR A 357 10.16 -3.59 1.89
N PRO A 358 9.03 -3.47 1.16
CA PRO A 358 8.89 -2.46 0.12
C PRO A 358 8.93 -1.06 0.76
N PRO A 359 9.80 -0.14 0.33
CA PRO A 359 9.79 1.22 0.85
C PRO A 359 8.37 1.84 0.74
N PRO A 360 7.88 2.53 1.79
CA PRO A 360 8.56 2.89 3.03
C PRO A 360 8.14 1.98 4.20
N LEU A 361 7.58 0.81 3.91
CA LEU A 361 7.23 -0.18 4.92
C LEU A 361 8.50 -0.57 5.68
N ASP A 362 8.34 -0.77 6.97
CA ASP A 362 9.35 -1.38 7.82
C ASP A 362 8.70 -2.31 8.84
N ALA A 363 9.55 -3.03 9.57
CA ALA A 363 9.09 -3.94 10.61
C ALA A 363 8.26 -3.25 11.70
N HIS A 364 8.51 -1.95 11.98
CA HIS A 364 7.76 -1.21 12.99
C HIS A 364 6.34 -0.90 12.53
N LEU A 365 6.19 -0.44 11.29
CA LEU A 365 4.89 -0.14 10.69
C LEU A 365 4.07 -1.42 10.55
N VAL A 366 4.66 -2.48 10.00
CA VAL A 366 3.96 -3.76 9.85
C VAL A 366 3.50 -4.31 11.20
N ALA A 367 4.36 -4.32 12.22
CA ALA A 367 3.97 -4.77 13.56
C ALA A 367 2.84 -3.90 14.18
N SER A 368 2.88 -2.59 13.92
CA SER A 368 1.85 -1.66 14.41
C SER A 368 0.51 -1.86 13.70
N VAL A 369 0.53 -2.07 12.37
CA VAL A 369 -0.66 -2.41 11.59
C VAL A 369 -1.25 -3.74 12.05
N MET A 370 -0.42 -4.76 12.25
CA MET A 370 -0.88 -6.06 12.75
C MET A 370 -1.52 -5.97 14.13
N THR A 371 -1.05 -5.04 14.98
CA THR A 371 -1.68 -4.77 16.29
C THR A 371 -3.10 -4.23 16.12
N VAL A 372 -3.30 -3.28 15.20
CA VAL A 372 -4.63 -2.74 14.88
C VAL A 372 -5.50 -3.82 14.26
N TRP A 373 -4.96 -4.56 13.30
CA TRP A 373 -5.67 -5.61 12.59
C TRP A 373 -6.16 -6.70 13.53
N ASN A 374 -5.34 -7.12 14.51
CA ASN A 374 -5.72 -8.09 15.53
C ASN A 374 -6.90 -7.63 16.41
N LYS A 375 -7.17 -6.32 16.51
CA LYS A 375 -8.35 -5.79 17.21
C LYS A 375 -9.60 -5.74 16.33
N ILE A 376 -9.46 -5.66 15.02
CA ILE A 376 -10.57 -5.51 14.06
C ILE A 376 -11.00 -6.88 13.50
N GLN A 377 -10.02 -7.72 13.13
CA GLN A 377 -10.18 -9.05 12.53
C GLN A 377 -9.22 -10.05 13.19
N PRO A 378 -9.51 -10.47 14.45
CA PRO A 378 -8.58 -11.27 15.25
C PRO A 378 -8.21 -12.60 14.61
N ASP A 379 -9.17 -13.31 14.01
CA ASP A 379 -8.94 -14.64 13.42
C ASP A 379 -8.03 -14.54 12.18
N TYR A 380 -8.29 -13.57 11.29
CA TYR A 380 -7.43 -13.31 10.13
C TYR A 380 -6.02 -12.86 10.56
N ALA A 381 -5.91 -12.00 11.58
CA ALA A 381 -4.63 -11.56 12.11
C ALA A 381 -3.82 -12.71 12.70
N ALA A 382 -4.48 -13.61 13.43
CA ALA A 382 -3.85 -14.78 14.01
C ALA A 382 -3.31 -15.73 12.93
N ASN A 383 -4.10 -16.00 11.89
CA ASN A 383 -3.67 -16.85 10.78
C ASN A 383 -2.50 -16.22 10.01
N MET A 384 -2.64 -14.96 9.59
CA MET A 384 -1.62 -14.28 8.77
C MET A 384 -0.30 -14.01 9.49
N TRP A 385 -0.34 -13.78 10.81
CA TRP A 385 0.84 -13.36 11.57
C TRP A 385 1.29 -14.38 12.62
N ASN A 386 0.42 -14.76 13.56
CA ASN A 386 0.84 -15.60 14.69
C ASN A 386 1.18 -17.02 14.23
N GLU A 387 0.26 -17.68 13.52
CA GLU A 387 0.49 -19.03 13.00
C GLU A 387 1.66 -19.03 12.02
N ALA A 388 1.63 -18.11 11.06
CA ALA A 388 2.68 -17.91 10.07
C ALA A 388 4.08 -17.75 10.69
N LEU A 389 4.19 -16.98 11.77
CA LEU A 389 5.44 -16.76 12.49
C LEU A 389 5.84 -18.00 13.30
N ASN A 390 4.88 -18.68 13.95
CA ASN A 390 5.14 -19.93 14.65
C ASN A 390 5.69 -21.01 13.72
N LYS A 391 5.16 -21.13 12.49
CA LYS A 391 5.70 -22.04 11.47
C LYS A 391 7.17 -21.75 11.18
N ARG A 392 7.51 -20.48 10.97
CA ARG A 392 8.87 -20.02 10.63
C ARG A 392 9.85 -20.17 11.80
N LEU A 393 9.37 -20.00 13.03
CA LEU A 393 10.18 -20.14 14.24
C LEU A 393 10.25 -21.59 14.76
N GLY A 394 9.45 -22.51 14.21
CA GLY A 394 9.34 -23.88 14.70
C GLY A 394 8.71 -23.96 16.10
N THR A 395 7.82 -23.01 16.43
CA THR A 395 7.13 -22.89 17.72
C THR A 395 5.63 -23.21 17.60
N GLU A 396 5.26 -23.97 16.58
CA GLU A 396 3.91 -24.54 16.44
C GLU A 396 3.53 -25.30 17.72
N VAL A 397 2.36 -24.99 18.29
CA VAL A 397 1.80 -25.65 19.47
C VAL A 397 0.73 -26.64 19.05
#